data_AF-A0A1A7C912-F1
#
_entry.id   AF-A0A1A7C912-F1
#
_cell.length_a   1.000
_cell.length_b   1.000
_cell.length_c   1.000
_cell.angle_alpha   90.00
_cell.angle_beta   90.00
_cell.angle_gamma   90.00
#
_symmetry.space_group_name_H-M   'P 1'
#
loop_
_entity.id
_entity.type
_entity.pdbx_description
1 polymer ?
#
loop_
_entity_poly.entity_id
_entity_poly.type
_entity_poly.pdbx_seq_one_letter_code
_entity_poly.pdbx_strand_id
1 'polypeptide(L)'
;MLSMINTTSPLDKANSCIYCGGTGPFSKEHIFCAGLGGDDGQFILHDLVCKQCNTERFSPMEAEFMRNSAESFTRILVQPRGRKRKGDDTPKFRPSSIRVFLPNGTLAEAAMRPRGEIVILPQYALVDNQLQGQCGYMADMTAFVEQLSSLLALDVVYVVTKTATLDRPQYAIMTSRWTGERYEADGHEIKLNVPEPCIWRDVESNTEPADPRSRIFRRPEGQIVIRLEAQMPEAEFLTLLRKHLGEMQASASQARKGTPIFGAAVGVRLQMQVGLRERVMAKIGVNLSARVFGEDYVRHVCFDKIKASILTGEPEVFSTLHRLDEMAPDEFLVKMFATTPKHNHFCALTAVQIPEGSIELIFCIQLYGGIVTMLRLAQDLPTPLPTLPIFMFVDYVNHRIKLADSVEFTTQYMFPNLALAAGGDDSAPGLGR
;
A
#
# COMPACT_ATOMS: atom_id res chain seq x y z
N MET A 1 23.77 -33.34 -0.90
CA MET A 1 23.92 -32.65 0.41
C MET A 1 22.69 -32.99 1.24
N LEU A 2 22.84 -34.00 2.12
CA LEU A 2 21.79 -34.48 3.01
C LEU A 2 21.58 -33.46 4.13
N SER A 3 20.33 -32.99 4.28
CA SER A 3 19.93 -32.09 5.36
C SER A 3 20.07 -32.82 6.69
N MET A 4 20.81 -32.24 7.62
CA MET A 4 20.76 -32.64 9.02
C MET A 4 19.33 -32.39 9.54
N ILE A 5 18.60 -33.46 9.81
CA ILE A 5 17.34 -33.40 10.54
C ILE A 5 17.71 -33.08 11.98
N ASN A 6 17.71 -31.79 12.31
CA ASN A 6 17.85 -31.32 13.68
C ASN A 6 16.58 -31.71 14.44
N THR A 7 16.65 -32.78 15.23
CA THR A 7 15.62 -33.14 16.21
C THR A 7 15.63 -32.12 17.34
N THR A 8 14.94 -30.99 17.12
CA THR A 8 14.68 -29.99 18.16
C THR A 8 13.73 -30.59 19.19
N SER A 9 14.00 -30.37 20.48
CA SER A 9 13.15 -30.90 21.54
C SER A 9 11.76 -30.22 21.49
N PRO A 10 10.69 -30.86 21.98
CA PRO A 10 9.36 -30.25 22.04
C PRO A 10 9.34 -28.90 22.80
N LEU A 11 10.22 -28.74 23.80
CA LEU A 11 10.40 -27.49 24.55
C LEU A 11 11.07 -26.38 23.71
N ASP A 12 11.94 -26.73 22.76
CA ASP A 12 12.55 -25.74 21.86
C ASP A 12 11.55 -25.19 20.83
N LYS A 13 10.50 -25.96 20.50
CA LYS A 13 9.46 -25.52 19.56
C LYS A 13 8.54 -24.44 20.14
N ALA A 14 8.22 -24.52 21.44
CA ALA A 14 7.37 -23.53 22.13
C ALA A 14 8.00 -22.12 22.15
N ASN A 15 9.33 -22.03 22.04
CA ASN A 15 10.06 -20.75 22.07
C ASN A 15 10.63 -20.35 20.70
N SER A 16 9.99 -20.77 19.60
CA SER A 16 10.46 -20.46 18.24
C SER A 16 9.50 -19.54 17.49
N CYS A 17 9.98 -18.81 16.49
CA CYS A 17 9.13 -17.99 15.62
C CYS A 17 8.15 -18.87 14.86
N ILE A 18 6.85 -18.57 14.90
CA ILE A 18 5.83 -19.36 14.21
C ILE A 18 6.02 -19.40 12.69
N TYR A 19 6.78 -18.45 12.11
CA TYR A 19 7.06 -18.37 10.67
C TYR A 19 8.36 -19.05 10.26
N CYS A 20 9.49 -18.71 10.90
CA CYS A 20 10.81 -19.16 10.46
C CYS A 20 11.48 -20.18 11.39
N GLY A 21 10.86 -20.51 12.54
CA GLY A 21 11.44 -21.39 13.55
C GLY A 21 12.64 -20.81 14.32
N GLY A 22 13.05 -19.56 14.06
CA GLY A 22 14.15 -18.91 14.77
C GLY A 22 13.82 -18.57 16.22
N THR A 23 14.81 -18.54 17.10
CA THR A 23 14.65 -18.41 18.57
C THR A 23 14.53 -16.97 19.09
N GLY A 24 14.36 -15.98 18.22
CA GLY A 24 14.20 -14.57 18.58
C GLY A 24 15.38 -13.67 18.14
N PRO A 25 15.48 -12.43 18.67
CA PRO A 25 14.58 -11.82 19.65
C PRO A 25 13.16 -11.66 19.08
N PHE A 26 12.14 -11.74 19.94
CA PHE A 26 10.74 -11.60 19.55
C PHE A 26 10.28 -10.14 19.52
N SER A 27 9.19 -9.90 18.79
CA SER A 27 8.58 -8.59 18.64
C SER A 27 7.06 -8.70 18.70
N LYS A 28 6.40 -7.59 19.03
CA LYS A 28 4.94 -7.48 18.97
C LYS A 28 4.51 -7.42 17.50
N GLU A 29 3.67 -8.36 17.10
CA GLU A 29 3.14 -8.44 15.73
C GLU A 29 1.63 -8.22 15.74
N HIS A 30 1.13 -7.36 14.86
CA HIS A 30 -0.31 -7.16 14.76
C HIS A 30 -0.96 -8.31 14.00
N ILE A 31 -2.12 -8.76 14.46
CA ILE A 31 -2.89 -9.79 13.75
C ILE A 31 -3.33 -9.26 12.39
N PHE A 32 -3.90 -8.06 12.39
CA PHE A 32 -4.27 -7.32 11.20
C PHE A 32 -3.36 -6.12 11.02
N CYS A 33 -2.95 -5.81 9.79
CA CYS A 33 -1.98 -4.73 9.57
C CYS A 33 -2.47 -3.39 10.15
N ALA A 34 -1.66 -2.79 11.04
CA ALA A 34 -2.04 -1.55 11.72
C ALA A 34 -2.35 -0.39 10.76
N GLY A 35 -1.66 -0.32 9.62
CA GLY A 35 -1.91 0.75 8.65
C GLY A 35 -3.19 0.55 7.82
N LEU A 36 -3.77 -0.66 7.84
CA LEU A 36 -5.11 -0.98 7.30
C LEU A 36 -6.20 -0.91 8.38
N GLY A 37 -5.94 -0.24 9.51
CA GLY A 37 -6.92 -0.12 10.58
C GLY A 37 -6.73 -1.09 11.74
N GLY A 38 -5.88 -2.11 11.61
CA GLY A 38 -5.68 -3.13 12.66
C GLY A 38 -4.84 -2.71 13.87
N ASP A 39 -4.79 -1.42 14.23
CA ASP A 39 -3.95 -0.92 15.34
C ASP A 39 -4.64 -1.09 16.71
N ASP A 40 -5.19 -2.28 16.93
CA ASP A 40 -5.89 -2.65 18.16
C ASP A 40 -4.94 -3.43 19.09
N GLY A 41 -4.70 -2.88 20.29
CA GLY A 41 -3.78 -3.46 21.26
C GLY A 41 -4.19 -4.84 21.78
N GLN A 42 -5.47 -5.22 21.67
CA GLN A 42 -5.97 -6.55 22.08
C GLN A 42 -5.69 -7.63 21.02
N PHE A 43 -5.28 -7.21 19.83
CA PHE A 43 -5.06 -8.07 18.67
C PHE A 43 -3.59 -8.04 18.23
N ILE A 44 -2.72 -8.20 19.23
CA ILE A 44 -1.27 -8.31 19.07
C ILE A 44 -0.84 -9.72 19.46
N LEU A 45 -0.01 -10.34 18.63
CA LEU A 45 0.72 -11.56 18.95
C LEU A 45 1.99 -11.16 19.73
N HIS A 46 2.11 -11.72 20.93
CA HIS A 46 3.26 -11.51 21.82
C HIS A 46 4.17 -12.72 21.77
N ASP A 47 5.48 -12.50 21.64
CA ASP A 47 6.49 -13.55 21.72
C ASP A 47 6.37 -14.70 20.70
N LEU A 48 5.59 -14.50 19.62
CA LEU A 48 5.40 -15.51 18.54
C LEU A 48 6.19 -15.22 17.26
N VAL A 49 6.48 -13.95 16.99
CA VAL A 49 7.11 -13.52 15.72
C VAL A 49 8.44 -12.85 16.01
N CYS A 50 9.52 -13.41 15.47
CA CYS A 50 10.84 -12.84 15.65
C CYS A 50 10.96 -11.47 14.97
N LYS A 51 11.83 -10.62 15.51
CA LYS A 51 12.10 -9.27 15.02
C LYS A 51 12.56 -9.27 13.56
N GLN A 52 13.27 -10.31 13.13
CA GLN A 52 13.72 -10.45 11.75
C GLN A 52 12.52 -10.60 10.79
N CYS A 53 11.61 -11.54 11.04
CA CYS A 53 10.40 -11.70 10.24
C CYS A 53 9.55 -10.43 10.23
N ASN A 54 9.28 -9.85 11.40
CA ASN A 54 8.47 -8.64 11.50
C ASN A 54 9.12 -7.44 10.79
N THR A 55 10.38 -7.13 11.09
CA THR A 55 11.02 -5.87 10.67
C THR A 55 11.58 -5.96 9.24
N GLU A 56 12.16 -7.09 8.85
CA GLU A 56 12.85 -7.22 7.56
C GLU A 56 11.96 -7.80 6.47
N ARG A 57 10.88 -8.52 6.83
CA ARG A 57 9.98 -9.15 5.86
C ARG A 57 8.59 -8.52 5.87
N PHE A 58 7.88 -8.55 7.01
CA PHE A 58 6.48 -8.13 7.06
C PHE A 58 6.34 -6.61 6.94
N SER A 59 7.11 -5.85 7.69
CA SER A 59 7.03 -4.38 7.69
C SER A 59 7.25 -3.77 6.30
N PRO A 60 8.28 -4.16 5.51
CA PRO A 60 8.44 -3.69 4.13
C PRO A 60 7.33 -4.18 3.20
N MET A 61 6.96 -5.46 3.31
CA MET A 61 5.91 -6.09 2.49
C MET A 61 4.55 -5.40 2.67
N GLU A 62 4.12 -5.21 3.92
CA GLU A 62 2.88 -4.50 4.25
C GLU A 62 2.97 -3.02 3.87
N ALA A 63 4.12 -2.37 4.08
CA ALA A 63 4.30 -0.97 3.69
C ALA A 63 4.18 -0.76 2.18
N GLU A 64 4.73 -1.67 1.39
CA GLU A 64 4.59 -1.66 -0.07
C GLU A 64 3.13 -1.86 -0.47
N PHE A 65 2.47 -2.90 0.07
CA PHE A 65 1.05 -3.15 -0.16
C PHE A 65 0.17 -1.94 0.20
N MET A 66 0.41 -1.31 1.34
CA MET A 66 -0.38 -0.15 1.79
C MET A 66 -0.13 1.15 1.03
N ARG A 67 0.93 1.22 0.21
CA ARG A 67 1.32 2.43 -0.51
C ARG A 67 1.15 2.29 -2.02
N ASN A 68 1.34 1.10 -2.57
CA ASN A 68 1.44 0.86 -4.00
C ASN A 68 0.61 -0.39 -4.40
N SER A 69 -0.71 -0.34 -4.18
CA SER A 69 -1.67 -1.37 -4.57
C SER A 69 -3.04 -0.76 -4.94
N ALA A 70 -3.93 -1.56 -5.50
CA ALA A 70 -5.33 -1.14 -5.70
C ALA A 70 -6.03 -0.85 -4.36
N GLU A 71 -5.68 -1.60 -3.31
CA GLU A 71 -6.17 -1.36 -1.96
C GLU A 71 -5.61 -0.06 -1.37
N SER A 72 -4.37 0.32 -1.68
CA SER A 72 -3.81 1.60 -1.24
C SER A 72 -4.53 2.79 -1.89
N PHE A 73 -4.97 2.64 -3.14
CA PHE A 73 -5.83 3.62 -3.82
C PHE A 73 -7.19 3.75 -3.11
N THR A 74 -7.88 2.66 -2.84
CA THR A 74 -9.17 2.73 -2.13
C THR A 74 -9.00 3.30 -0.73
N ARG A 75 -7.93 2.88 -0.04
CA ARG A 75 -7.56 3.34 1.30
C ARG A 75 -7.39 4.85 1.38
N ILE A 76 -6.68 5.49 0.44
CA ILE A 76 -6.50 6.95 0.47
C ILE A 76 -7.82 7.71 0.27
N LEU A 77 -8.82 7.09 -0.37
CA LEU A 77 -10.16 7.65 -0.53
C LEU A 77 -11.00 7.57 0.75
N VAL A 78 -11.03 6.41 1.41
CA VAL A 78 -12.03 6.11 2.45
C VAL A 78 -11.49 6.06 3.87
N GLN A 79 -10.19 5.84 4.06
CA GLN A 79 -9.58 5.79 5.39
C GLN A 79 -9.15 7.21 5.79
N PRO A 80 -9.73 7.82 6.84
CA PRO A 80 -9.43 9.21 7.19
C PRO A 80 -8.04 9.37 7.81
N ARG A 81 -7.54 8.33 8.49
CA ARG A 81 -6.29 8.32 9.25
C ARG A 81 -5.63 6.95 9.15
N GLY A 82 -4.33 6.92 8.90
CA GLY A 82 -3.46 5.77 9.12
C GLY A 82 -2.95 5.70 10.56
N ARG A 83 -1.92 4.87 10.75
CA ARG A 83 -1.27 4.70 12.06
C ARG A 83 -0.58 5.99 12.50
N LYS A 84 -0.97 6.52 13.67
CA LYS A 84 -0.35 7.71 14.26
C LYS A 84 1.13 7.44 14.57
N ARG A 85 2.03 8.03 13.78
CA ARG A 85 3.49 8.02 14.05
C ARG A 85 4.02 9.45 13.94
N LYS A 86 4.56 9.97 15.04
CA LYS A 86 5.29 11.28 15.08
C LYS A 86 4.59 12.42 14.31
N GLY A 87 3.29 12.61 14.53
CA GLY A 87 2.55 13.79 14.06
C GLY A 87 1.92 13.70 12.66
N ASP A 88 2.21 12.66 11.88
CA ASP A 88 1.54 12.39 10.60
C ASP A 88 0.74 11.08 10.71
N ASP A 89 -0.59 11.19 10.76
CA ASP A 89 -1.51 10.08 10.73
C ASP A 89 -2.17 9.92 9.35
N THR A 90 -1.55 10.44 8.30
CA THR A 90 -2.15 10.43 6.97
C THR A 90 -1.88 9.11 6.23
N PRO A 91 -2.88 8.46 5.61
CA PRO A 91 -2.62 7.35 4.69
C PRO A 91 -1.71 7.81 3.56
N LYS A 92 -0.65 7.03 3.29
CA LYS A 92 0.28 7.32 2.19
C LYS A 92 -0.10 6.48 0.98
N PHE A 93 -0.17 7.14 -0.17
CA PHE A 93 -0.34 6.53 -1.48
C PHE A 93 0.86 6.93 -2.34
N ARG A 94 1.58 5.93 -2.87
CA ARG A 94 2.81 6.11 -3.65
C ARG A 94 2.72 5.35 -4.96
N PRO A 95 1.83 5.78 -5.86
CA PRO A 95 1.85 5.32 -7.24
C PRO A 95 3.18 5.71 -7.91
N SER A 96 3.52 5.02 -8.99
CA SER A 96 4.67 5.42 -9.81
C SER A 96 4.39 6.73 -10.54
N SER A 97 3.14 7.01 -10.92
CA SER A 97 2.71 8.30 -11.44
C SER A 97 1.23 8.58 -11.20
N ILE A 98 0.89 9.86 -11.02
CA ILE A 98 -0.49 10.38 -11.14
C ILE A 98 -0.44 11.55 -12.10
N ARG A 99 -1.30 11.54 -13.10
CA ARG A 99 -1.39 12.59 -14.12
C ARG A 99 -2.83 13.05 -14.30
N VAL A 100 -3.00 14.33 -14.60
CA VAL A 100 -4.30 14.93 -14.91
C VAL A 100 -4.28 15.37 -16.38
N PHE A 101 -5.31 14.97 -17.13
CA PHE A 101 -5.55 15.47 -18.48
C PHE A 101 -6.25 16.82 -18.38
N LEU A 102 -5.51 17.88 -18.70
CA LEU A 102 -6.02 19.24 -18.64
C LEU A 102 -6.93 19.55 -19.85
N PRO A 103 -7.90 20.47 -19.71
CA PRO A 103 -8.81 20.83 -20.81
C PRO A 103 -8.12 21.36 -22.08
N ASN A 104 -6.90 21.86 -21.96
CA ASN A 104 -6.07 22.32 -23.08
C ASN A 104 -5.34 21.16 -23.82
N GLY A 105 -5.62 19.90 -23.45
CA GLY A 105 -5.00 18.71 -24.03
C GLY A 105 -3.60 18.37 -23.50
N THR A 106 -3.11 19.08 -22.48
CA THR A 106 -1.78 18.80 -21.86
C THR A 106 -1.90 17.88 -20.65
N LEU A 107 -0.82 17.13 -20.33
CA LEU A 107 -0.74 16.35 -19.09
C LEU A 107 0.01 17.11 -18.00
N ALA A 108 -0.58 17.20 -16.83
CA ALA A 108 0.06 17.74 -15.63
C ALA A 108 0.40 16.61 -14.65
N GLU A 109 1.59 16.66 -14.06
CA GLU A 109 1.92 15.82 -12.90
C GLU A 109 1.04 16.20 -11.71
N ALA A 110 0.58 15.19 -10.99
CA ALA A 110 -0.31 15.38 -9.85
C ALA A 110 0.06 14.46 -8.69
N ALA A 111 -0.56 14.73 -7.54
CA ALA A 111 -0.55 13.85 -6.38
C ALA A 111 -1.97 13.67 -5.87
N MET A 112 -2.21 12.56 -5.17
CA MET A 112 -3.45 12.32 -4.45
C MET A 112 -3.21 12.51 -2.96
N ARG A 113 -3.98 13.43 -2.38
CA ARG A 113 -4.07 13.69 -0.94
C ARG A 113 -5.21 12.84 -0.34
N PRO A 114 -5.33 12.82 1.00
CA PRO A 114 -6.40 12.09 1.68
C PRO A 114 -7.78 12.45 1.16
N ARG A 115 -8.70 11.48 1.21
CA ARG A 115 -10.05 11.59 0.67
C ARG A 115 -10.07 11.76 -0.85
N GLY A 116 -8.99 11.40 -1.53
CA GLY A 116 -8.91 11.41 -2.99
C GLY A 116 -8.74 12.78 -3.62
N GLU A 117 -8.36 13.80 -2.85
CA GLU A 117 -8.12 15.13 -3.41
C GLU A 117 -6.92 15.07 -4.39
N ILE A 118 -7.19 15.30 -5.67
CA ILE A 118 -6.15 15.39 -6.70
C ILE A 118 -5.61 16.81 -6.75
N VAL A 119 -4.30 16.94 -6.64
CA VAL A 119 -3.59 18.23 -6.66
C VAL A 119 -2.54 18.20 -7.74
N ILE A 120 -2.59 19.18 -8.65
CA ILE A 120 -1.54 19.41 -9.64
C ILE A 120 -0.27 19.83 -8.90
N LEU A 121 0.83 19.10 -9.12
CA LEU A 121 2.12 19.44 -8.53
C LEU A 121 2.68 20.73 -9.16
N PRO A 122 3.44 21.54 -8.41
CA PRO A 122 4.14 22.68 -8.99
C PRO A 122 5.18 22.18 -10.00
N GLN A 123 5.06 22.65 -11.23
CA GLN A 123 5.83 22.15 -12.36
C GLN A 123 6.00 23.18 -13.48
N TYR A 124 7.00 22.96 -14.32
CA TYR A 124 7.13 23.58 -15.64
C TYR A 124 7.26 22.50 -16.70
N ALA A 125 6.48 22.62 -17.77
CA ALA A 125 6.58 21.77 -18.95
C ALA A 125 7.03 22.59 -20.16
N LEU A 126 7.83 21.99 -21.05
CA LEU A 126 8.18 22.58 -22.33
C LEU A 126 7.02 22.37 -23.31
N VAL A 127 6.41 23.45 -23.76
CA VAL A 127 5.28 23.47 -24.69
C VAL A 127 5.58 24.50 -25.76
N ASP A 128 5.67 24.06 -27.03
CA ASP A 128 5.98 24.93 -28.17
C ASP A 128 7.26 25.78 -27.93
N ASN A 129 8.31 25.14 -27.39
CA ASN A 129 9.58 25.75 -26.99
C ASN A 129 9.48 26.83 -25.89
N GLN A 130 8.37 26.90 -25.15
CA GLN A 130 8.21 27.78 -24.00
C GLN A 130 7.98 26.98 -22.72
N LEU A 131 8.55 27.45 -21.61
CA LEU A 131 8.32 26.87 -20.29
C LEU A 131 6.98 27.38 -19.74
N GLN A 132 6.02 26.48 -19.59
CA GLN A 132 4.71 26.79 -19.04
C GLN A 132 4.57 26.25 -17.62
N GLY A 133 4.35 27.16 -16.66
CA GLY A 133 4.20 26.83 -15.25
C GLY A 133 2.78 26.40 -14.89
N GLN A 134 2.64 25.36 -14.06
CA GLN A 134 1.36 24.84 -13.58
C GLN A 134 1.48 24.45 -12.10
N CYS A 135 0.43 24.67 -11.31
CA CYS A 135 0.36 24.25 -9.91
C CYS A 135 -1.09 24.22 -9.41
N GLY A 136 -1.36 23.41 -8.39
CA GLY A 136 -2.63 23.45 -7.64
C GLY A 136 -2.67 24.55 -6.58
N TYR A 137 -1.52 24.90 -6.00
CA TYR A 137 -1.41 25.89 -4.92
C TYR A 137 -0.23 26.85 -5.17
N MET A 138 -0.49 28.14 -5.00
CA MET A 138 0.51 29.18 -5.28
C MET A 138 1.73 29.12 -4.38
N ALA A 139 1.53 28.88 -3.08
CA ALA A 139 2.64 28.74 -2.13
C ALA A 139 3.58 27.58 -2.52
N ASP A 140 3.03 26.49 -3.06
CA ASP A 140 3.82 25.34 -3.52
C ASP A 140 4.65 25.70 -4.75
N MET A 141 4.13 26.55 -5.65
CA MET A 141 4.84 27.04 -6.83
C MET A 141 6.00 27.97 -6.47
N THR A 142 5.79 28.92 -5.56
CA THR A 142 6.84 29.81 -5.06
C THR A 142 7.97 29.01 -4.40
N ALA A 143 7.62 28.11 -3.47
CA ALA A 143 8.61 27.25 -2.81
C ALA A 143 9.37 26.34 -3.79
N PHE A 144 8.68 25.86 -4.84
CA PHE A 144 9.31 25.09 -5.91
C PHE A 144 10.32 25.91 -6.69
N VAL A 145 9.95 27.12 -7.15
CA VAL A 145 10.85 27.97 -7.94
C VAL A 145 12.04 28.45 -7.10
N GLU A 146 11.87 28.75 -5.82
CA GLU A 146 12.96 29.08 -4.91
C GLU A 146 13.94 27.91 -4.74
N GLN A 147 13.42 26.70 -4.52
CA GLN A 147 14.24 25.50 -4.41
C GLN A 147 15.00 25.21 -5.72
N LEU A 148 14.31 25.32 -6.86
CA LEU A 148 14.89 25.12 -8.18
C LEU A 148 15.96 26.19 -8.49
N SER A 149 15.70 27.43 -8.10
CA SER A 149 16.65 28.55 -8.25
C SER A 149 17.93 28.28 -7.45
N SER A 150 17.79 27.79 -6.22
CA SER A 150 18.92 27.43 -5.36
C SER A 150 19.76 26.29 -5.96
N LEU A 151 19.10 25.29 -6.55
CA LEU A 151 19.76 24.19 -7.27
C LEU A 151 20.51 24.65 -8.51
N LEU A 152 19.86 25.46 -9.36
CA LEU A 152 20.42 25.90 -10.64
C LEU A 152 21.41 27.07 -10.50
N ALA A 153 21.50 27.70 -9.33
CA ALA A 153 22.55 28.68 -9.03
C ALA A 153 23.93 28.03 -8.84
N LEU A 154 23.97 26.71 -8.58
CA LEU A 154 25.22 25.96 -8.49
C LEU A 154 25.86 25.80 -9.87
N ASP A 155 27.19 25.84 -9.94
CA ASP A 155 27.91 25.55 -11.18
C ASP A 155 27.94 24.06 -11.50
N VAL A 156 27.63 23.18 -10.54
CA VAL A 156 27.55 21.74 -10.72
C VAL A 156 26.20 21.24 -10.24
N VAL A 157 25.48 20.55 -11.11
CA VAL A 157 24.18 19.95 -10.83
C VAL A 157 24.29 18.44 -11.03
N TYR A 158 23.81 17.68 -10.05
CA TYR A 158 23.70 16.22 -10.13
C TYR A 158 22.30 15.82 -10.57
N VAL A 159 22.22 15.07 -11.67
CA VAL A 159 20.98 14.42 -12.12
C VAL A 159 21.06 12.93 -11.77
N VAL A 160 20.10 12.44 -11.00
CA VAL A 160 20.16 11.11 -10.36
C VAL A 160 19.03 10.22 -10.85
N THR A 161 19.37 9.09 -11.44
CA THR A 161 18.42 8.03 -11.79
C THR A 161 18.56 6.88 -10.80
N LYS A 162 17.44 6.43 -10.22
CA LYS A 162 17.43 5.25 -9.35
C LYS A 162 17.29 3.99 -10.19
N THR A 163 18.28 3.10 -10.10
CA THR A 163 18.24 1.78 -10.71
C THR A 163 17.91 0.75 -9.62
N ALA A 164 16.79 0.05 -9.79
CA ALA A 164 16.45 -1.08 -8.94
C ALA A 164 17.38 -2.25 -9.28
N THR A 165 18.17 -2.71 -8.30
CA THR A 165 18.89 -4.00 -8.39
C THR A 165 18.39 -4.93 -7.30
N LEU A 166 18.59 -6.25 -7.47
CA LEU A 166 18.07 -7.28 -6.57
C LEU A 166 18.53 -7.10 -5.12
N ASP A 167 19.78 -6.66 -4.90
CA ASP A 167 20.37 -6.60 -3.56
C ASP A 167 20.19 -5.23 -2.88
N ARG A 168 20.36 -4.14 -3.64
CA ARG A 168 20.30 -2.77 -3.13
C ARG A 168 20.03 -1.75 -4.23
N PRO A 169 19.33 -0.64 -3.95
CA PRO A 169 19.21 0.43 -4.94
C PRO A 169 20.59 0.98 -5.30
N GLN A 170 20.83 1.15 -6.60
CA GLN A 170 21.99 1.86 -7.12
C GLN A 170 21.53 3.16 -7.77
N TYR A 171 22.40 4.16 -7.79
CA TYR A 171 22.08 5.49 -8.30
C TYR A 171 23.05 5.83 -9.42
N ALA A 172 22.55 5.92 -10.65
CA ALA A 172 23.28 6.46 -11.78
C ALA A 172 23.24 7.99 -11.69
N ILE A 173 24.41 8.61 -11.59
CA ILE A 173 24.58 10.03 -11.35
C ILE A 173 25.25 10.63 -12.58
N MET A 174 24.53 11.52 -13.26
CA MET A 174 25.07 12.40 -14.28
C MET A 174 25.47 13.73 -13.63
N THR A 175 26.72 14.13 -13.81
CA THR A 175 27.22 15.43 -13.36
C THR A 175 27.15 16.40 -14.52
N SER A 176 26.48 17.54 -14.34
CA SER A 176 26.40 18.61 -15.34
C SER A 176 27.05 19.88 -14.79
N ARG A 177 27.98 20.48 -15.55
CA ARG A 177 28.71 21.68 -15.15
C ARG A 177 28.31 22.88 -16.01
N TRP A 178 28.03 24.00 -15.37
CA TRP A 178 27.75 25.27 -16.03
C TRP A 178 29.05 25.91 -16.54
N THR A 179 29.07 26.28 -17.83
CA THR A 179 30.26 26.88 -18.47
C THR A 179 30.19 28.40 -18.59
N GLY A 180 29.18 29.03 -18.00
CA GLY A 180 28.85 30.44 -18.20
C GLY A 180 27.71 30.65 -19.21
N GLU A 181 27.54 29.72 -20.16
CA GLU A 181 26.50 29.81 -21.21
C GLU A 181 25.51 28.64 -21.19
N ARG A 182 26.00 27.43 -20.92
CA ARG A 182 25.20 26.20 -20.93
C ARG A 182 25.73 25.20 -19.91
N TYR A 183 24.92 24.21 -19.58
CA TYR A 183 25.41 23.01 -18.91
C TYR A 183 26.06 22.08 -19.92
N GLU A 184 27.15 21.43 -19.51
CA GLU A 184 27.82 20.35 -20.24
C GLU A 184 27.96 19.13 -19.34
N ALA A 185 27.93 17.93 -19.93
CA ALA A 185 28.12 16.70 -19.17
C ALA A 185 29.59 16.60 -18.71
N ASP A 186 29.80 16.53 -17.39
CA ASP A 186 31.11 16.54 -16.73
C ASP A 186 31.51 15.14 -16.25
N GLY A 187 30.57 14.20 -16.17
CA GLY A 187 30.85 12.80 -15.82
C GLY A 187 29.62 11.97 -15.53
N HIS A 188 29.81 10.65 -15.50
CA HIS A 188 28.79 9.68 -15.14
C HIS A 188 29.38 8.64 -14.18
N GLU A 189 28.68 8.34 -13.10
CA GLU A 189 29.10 7.35 -12.11
C GLU A 189 27.89 6.60 -11.51
N ILE A 190 28.15 5.41 -10.94
CA ILE A 190 27.15 4.65 -10.21
C ILE A 190 27.57 4.60 -8.74
N LYS A 191 26.70 5.09 -7.85
CA LYS A 191 26.94 5.11 -6.39
C LYS A 191 25.83 4.41 -5.62
N LEU A 192 26.14 4.08 -4.37
CA LEU A 192 25.17 3.56 -3.40
C LEU A 192 24.48 4.67 -2.60
N ASN A 193 25.07 5.86 -2.60
CA ASN A 193 24.55 7.04 -1.91
C ASN A 193 24.26 8.14 -2.93
N VAL A 194 23.22 8.91 -2.66
CA VAL A 194 22.77 10.02 -3.50
C VAL A 194 23.52 11.29 -3.09
N PRO A 195 24.08 12.07 -4.03
CA PRO A 195 24.62 13.38 -3.73
C PRO A 195 23.49 14.34 -3.36
N GLU A 196 23.73 15.20 -2.38
CA GLU A 196 22.80 16.27 -2.02
C GLU A 196 23.50 17.64 -2.19
N PRO A 197 22.84 18.62 -2.81
CA PRO A 197 21.50 18.57 -3.40
C PRO A 197 21.51 17.96 -4.82
N CYS A 198 20.37 17.42 -5.30
CA CYS A 198 20.26 16.82 -6.63
C CYS A 198 18.88 16.98 -7.28
N ILE A 199 18.82 16.72 -8.58
CA ILE A 199 17.60 16.61 -9.38
C ILE A 199 17.40 15.14 -9.73
N TRP A 200 16.23 14.58 -9.45
CA TRP A 200 15.92 13.20 -9.80
C TRP A 200 15.50 13.11 -11.27
N ARG A 201 16.02 12.13 -12.01
CA ARG A 201 15.52 11.76 -13.33
C ARG A 201 14.57 10.59 -13.19
N ASP A 202 13.33 10.81 -13.59
CA ASP A 202 12.33 9.75 -13.70
C ASP A 202 12.36 9.18 -15.12
N VAL A 203 12.75 7.91 -15.24
CA VAL A 203 12.84 7.21 -16.52
C VAL A 203 11.57 6.38 -16.67
N GLU A 204 10.67 6.82 -17.55
CA GLU A 204 9.47 6.05 -17.84
C GLU A 204 9.79 4.81 -18.67
N SER A 205 9.01 3.75 -18.49
CA SER A 205 9.07 2.59 -19.36
C SER A 205 8.58 2.97 -20.76
N ASN A 206 9.22 2.45 -21.82
CA ASN A 206 8.91 2.69 -23.24
C ASN A 206 7.47 2.34 -23.70
N THR A 207 6.58 1.94 -22.79
CA THR A 207 5.21 1.46 -23.04
C THR A 207 4.12 2.50 -22.72
N GLU A 208 4.48 3.75 -22.40
CA GLU A 208 3.50 4.80 -22.04
C GLU A 208 2.80 5.44 -23.26
N PRO A 209 1.49 5.79 -23.16
CA PRO A 209 0.87 6.74 -24.06
C PRO A 209 1.58 8.10 -23.89
N ALA A 210 2.17 8.58 -24.98
CA ALA A 210 3.02 9.76 -25.01
C ALA A 210 2.24 11.04 -24.63
N ASP A 211 2.50 11.60 -23.45
CA ASP A 211 2.84 13.03 -23.45
C ASP A 211 4.36 13.10 -23.29
N PRO A 212 5.08 13.18 -24.41
CA PRO A 212 6.52 13.04 -24.40
C PRO A 212 7.17 14.22 -23.66
N ARG A 213 6.46 15.34 -23.48
CA ARG A 213 7.00 16.64 -23.09
C ARG A 213 7.94 16.62 -21.89
N SER A 214 9.12 17.18 -22.13
CA SER A 214 10.11 17.46 -21.10
C SER A 214 9.54 18.40 -20.04
N ARG A 215 9.69 18.02 -18.77
CA ARG A 215 9.11 18.75 -17.64
C ARG A 215 9.97 18.61 -16.39
N ILE A 216 9.83 19.57 -15.49
CA ILE A 216 10.38 19.58 -14.15
C ILE A 216 9.29 19.85 -13.13
N PHE A 217 9.26 19.12 -12.03
CA PHE A 217 8.23 19.24 -11.01
C PHE A 217 8.76 18.93 -9.62
N ARG A 218 8.01 19.34 -8.58
CA ARG A 218 8.32 19.02 -7.18
C ARG A 218 7.30 18.05 -6.61
N ARG A 219 7.78 16.90 -6.12
CA ARG A 219 6.95 15.92 -5.41
C ARG A 219 6.52 16.44 -4.02
N PRO A 220 5.46 15.88 -3.41
CA PRO A 220 5.04 16.24 -2.05
C PRO A 220 6.15 16.11 -1.00
N GLU A 221 7.08 15.18 -1.18
CA GLU A 221 8.26 15.00 -0.31
C GLU A 221 9.35 16.07 -0.52
N GLY A 222 9.16 17.01 -1.44
CA GLY A 222 10.11 18.10 -1.72
C GLY A 222 11.21 17.76 -2.72
N GLN A 223 11.19 16.56 -3.32
CA GLN A 223 12.14 16.17 -4.36
C GLN A 223 11.84 16.91 -5.66
N ILE A 224 12.88 17.45 -6.30
CA ILE A 224 12.82 18.02 -7.65
C ILE A 224 13.08 16.91 -8.65
N VAL A 225 12.19 16.76 -9.62
CA VAL A 225 12.18 15.65 -10.58
C VAL A 225 12.09 16.20 -11.99
N ILE A 226 12.92 15.70 -12.89
CA ILE A 226 12.80 15.89 -14.32
C ILE A 226 12.31 14.62 -14.99
N ARG A 227 11.50 14.80 -16.02
CA ARG A 227 11.10 13.77 -16.98
C ARG A 227 11.31 14.36 -18.36
N LEU A 228 12.10 13.68 -19.20
CA LEU A 228 12.57 14.23 -20.47
C LEU A 228 12.01 13.43 -21.64
N GLU A 229 11.77 14.12 -22.75
CA GLU A 229 11.57 13.50 -24.06
C GLU A 229 12.76 12.59 -24.40
N ALA A 230 12.50 11.50 -25.14
CA ALA A 230 13.53 10.52 -25.48
C ALA A 230 14.77 11.13 -26.17
N GLN A 231 14.58 12.22 -26.92
CA GLN A 231 15.64 12.89 -27.68
C GLN A 231 16.19 14.15 -26.98
N MET A 232 15.63 14.56 -25.84
CA MET A 232 16.04 15.77 -25.12
C MET A 232 17.23 15.44 -24.18
N PRO A 233 18.43 16.01 -24.41
CA PRO A 233 19.56 15.85 -23.49
C PRO A 233 19.31 16.58 -22.17
N GLU A 234 19.74 15.99 -21.05
CA GLU A 234 19.61 16.60 -19.72
C GLU A 234 20.23 18.00 -19.67
N ALA A 235 21.46 18.13 -20.18
CA ALA A 235 22.23 19.36 -20.11
C ALA A 235 21.53 20.51 -20.88
N GLU A 236 20.87 20.18 -21.99
CA GLU A 236 20.11 21.15 -22.77
C GLU A 236 18.86 21.61 -22.00
N PHE A 237 18.10 20.69 -21.40
CA PHE A 237 16.92 21.05 -20.62
C PHE A 237 17.28 21.86 -19.36
N LEU A 238 18.34 21.48 -18.65
CA LEU A 238 18.87 22.25 -17.52
C LEU A 238 19.33 23.66 -17.94
N THR A 239 19.91 23.79 -19.14
CA THR A 239 20.31 25.08 -19.69
C THR A 239 19.09 25.98 -19.92
N LEU A 240 18.02 25.43 -20.52
CA LEU A 240 16.76 26.15 -20.70
C LEU A 240 16.21 26.62 -19.35
N LEU A 241 16.11 25.73 -18.36
CA LEU A 241 15.62 26.08 -17.03
C LEU A 241 16.44 27.20 -16.36
N ARG A 242 17.77 27.16 -16.44
CA ARG A 242 18.63 28.20 -15.83
C ARG A 242 18.49 29.54 -16.56
N LYS A 243 18.44 29.54 -17.90
CA LYS A 243 18.28 30.77 -18.69
C LYS A 243 16.94 31.46 -18.45
N HIS A 244 15.87 30.70 -18.20
CA HIS A 244 14.53 31.22 -17.96
C HIS A 244 14.19 31.41 -16.47
N LEU A 245 15.17 31.26 -15.56
CA LEU A 245 14.91 31.27 -14.12
C LEU A 245 14.26 32.57 -13.63
N GLY A 246 14.68 33.72 -14.16
CA GLY A 246 14.10 35.02 -13.81
C GLY A 246 12.63 35.15 -14.24
N GLU A 247 12.28 34.64 -15.42
CA GLU A 247 10.89 34.60 -15.89
C GLU A 247 10.04 33.66 -15.04
N MET A 248 10.60 32.52 -14.64
CA MET A 248 9.93 31.57 -13.74
C MET A 248 9.65 32.20 -12.37
N GLN A 249 10.62 32.92 -11.80
CA GLN A 249 10.47 33.65 -10.53
C GLN A 249 9.40 34.75 -10.62
N ALA A 250 9.41 35.53 -11.70
CA ALA A 250 8.40 36.56 -11.95
C ALA A 250 7.00 35.95 -12.10
N SER A 251 6.88 34.88 -12.89
CA SER A 251 5.63 34.15 -13.12
C SER A 251 5.07 33.55 -11.83
N ALA A 252 5.91 32.89 -11.02
CA ALA A 252 5.49 32.33 -9.73
C ALA A 252 4.99 33.41 -8.75
N SER A 253 5.60 34.59 -8.76
CA SER A 253 5.20 35.73 -7.92
C SER A 253 3.88 36.38 -8.36
N GLN A 254 3.55 36.28 -9.65
CA GLN A 254 2.35 36.89 -10.25
C GLN A 254 1.20 35.90 -10.46
N ALA A 255 1.45 34.61 -10.29
CA ALA A 255 0.46 33.61 -10.60
C ALA A 255 -0.75 33.69 -9.64
N ARG A 256 -1.92 33.48 -10.22
CA ARG A 256 -3.21 33.60 -9.53
C ARG A 256 -3.61 32.25 -8.95
N LYS A 257 -4.46 32.28 -7.92
CA LYS A 257 -5.08 31.06 -7.40
C LYS A 257 -5.73 30.29 -8.57
N GLY A 258 -5.30 29.05 -8.78
CA GLY A 258 -5.84 28.20 -9.82
C GLY A 258 -7.34 27.98 -9.66
N THR A 259 -8.03 27.84 -10.78
CA THR A 259 -9.43 27.42 -10.81
C THR A 259 -9.50 25.92 -10.59
N PRO A 260 -10.34 25.40 -9.68
CA PRO A 260 -10.57 23.97 -9.56
C PRO A 260 -11.00 23.37 -10.90
N ILE A 261 -10.40 22.24 -11.26
CA ILE A 261 -10.74 21.51 -12.48
C ILE A 261 -11.67 20.36 -12.09
N PHE A 262 -12.88 20.35 -12.64
CA PHE A 262 -13.87 19.30 -12.41
C PHE A 262 -14.00 18.42 -13.65
N GLY A 263 -14.18 17.11 -13.44
CA GLY A 263 -14.40 16.15 -14.52
C GLY A 263 -13.18 15.83 -15.39
N ALA A 264 -11.98 16.31 -15.04
CA ALA A 264 -10.76 15.93 -15.74
C ALA A 264 -10.45 14.45 -15.54
N ALA A 265 -9.99 13.79 -16.61
CA ALA A 265 -9.51 12.43 -16.51
C ALA A 265 -8.22 12.39 -15.69
N VAL A 266 -8.09 11.37 -14.84
CA VAL A 266 -6.91 11.15 -13.99
C VAL A 266 -6.34 9.79 -14.32
N GLY A 267 -5.08 9.79 -14.76
CA GLY A 267 -4.30 8.56 -14.93
C GLY A 267 -3.56 8.26 -13.64
N VAL A 268 -3.71 7.05 -13.09
CA VAL A 268 -2.94 6.56 -11.94
C VAL A 268 -2.20 5.32 -12.36
N ARG A 269 -0.89 5.30 -12.11
CA ARG A 269 -0.05 4.15 -12.43
C ARG A 269 0.51 3.53 -11.15
N LEU A 270 0.33 2.22 -11.02
CA LEU A 270 0.83 1.44 -9.90
C LEU A 270 1.91 0.48 -10.41
N GLN A 271 2.91 0.22 -9.57
CA GLN A 271 3.94 -0.78 -9.85
C GLN A 271 3.84 -1.87 -8.79
N MET A 272 2.93 -2.80 -8.96
CA MET A 272 2.70 -3.85 -7.96
C MET A 272 3.64 -5.03 -8.17
N GLN A 273 4.25 -5.51 -7.08
CA GLN A 273 4.92 -6.80 -7.10
C GLN A 273 3.86 -7.93 -7.13
N VAL A 274 4.00 -8.84 -8.10
CA VAL A 274 3.12 -10.02 -8.22
C VAL A 274 3.17 -10.86 -6.94
N GLY A 275 2.01 -11.33 -6.47
CA GLY A 275 1.87 -12.16 -5.27
C GLY A 275 2.02 -11.42 -3.93
N LEU A 276 2.44 -10.15 -3.92
CA LEU A 276 2.63 -9.36 -2.70
C LEU A 276 1.33 -9.23 -1.89
N ARG A 277 0.25 -8.95 -2.62
CA ARG A 277 -1.10 -8.78 -2.08
C ARG A 277 -1.57 -10.04 -1.34
N GLU A 278 -1.45 -11.18 -1.99
CA GLU A 278 -1.87 -12.48 -1.47
C GLU A 278 -1.05 -12.88 -0.25
N ARG A 279 0.26 -12.56 -0.23
CA ARG A 279 1.14 -12.79 0.93
C ARG A 279 0.72 -11.97 2.15
N VAL A 280 0.38 -10.69 1.97
CA VAL A 280 -0.10 -9.85 3.08
C VAL A 280 -1.41 -10.41 3.64
N MET A 281 -2.34 -10.79 2.78
CA MET A 281 -3.62 -11.39 3.19
C MET A 281 -3.44 -12.74 3.88
N ALA A 282 -2.57 -13.61 3.34
CA ALA A 282 -2.24 -14.88 3.97
C ALA A 282 -1.58 -14.69 5.34
N LYS A 283 -0.69 -13.70 5.48
CA LYS A 283 -0.09 -13.33 6.78
C LYS A 283 -1.15 -12.95 7.79
N ILE A 284 -2.13 -12.13 7.41
CA ILE A 284 -3.27 -11.79 8.27
C ILE A 284 -4.03 -13.05 8.68
N GLY A 285 -4.33 -13.95 7.73
CA GLY A 285 -5.03 -15.20 8.00
C GLY A 285 -4.28 -16.17 8.93
N VAL A 286 -2.95 -16.31 8.76
CA VAL A 286 -2.10 -17.13 9.64
C VAL A 286 -2.03 -16.51 11.04
N ASN A 287 -1.86 -15.20 11.15
CA ASN A 287 -1.85 -14.53 12.45
C ASN A 287 -3.20 -14.64 13.17
N LEU A 288 -4.31 -14.55 12.44
CA LEU A 288 -5.64 -14.76 12.99
C LEU A 288 -5.77 -16.20 13.51
N SER A 289 -5.37 -17.19 12.71
CA SER A 289 -5.34 -18.61 13.11
C SER A 289 -4.54 -18.80 14.40
N ALA A 290 -3.36 -18.18 14.53
CA ALA A 290 -2.54 -18.24 15.74
C ALA A 290 -3.26 -17.65 16.96
N ARG A 291 -4.00 -16.55 16.77
CA ARG A 291 -4.78 -15.91 17.83
C ARG A 291 -5.94 -16.76 18.32
N VAL A 292 -6.67 -17.38 17.39
CA VAL A 292 -7.92 -18.09 17.71
C VAL A 292 -7.71 -19.54 18.08
N PHE A 293 -6.71 -20.20 17.48
CA PHE A 293 -6.45 -21.64 17.69
C PHE A 293 -5.21 -21.90 18.56
N GLY A 294 -4.41 -20.88 18.84
CA GLY A 294 -3.16 -20.99 19.57
C GLY A 294 -1.96 -21.24 18.66
N GLU A 295 -0.76 -21.02 19.21
CA GLU A 295 0.49 -21.11 18.47
C GLU A 295 0.82 -22.54 18.02
N ASP A 296 0.50 -23.56 18.83
CA ASP A 296 0.78 -24.96 18.52
C ASP A 296 0.09 -25.40 17.22
N TYR A 297 -1.10 -24.86 16.97
CA TYR A 297 -1.87 -25.16 15.77
C TYR A 297 -1.18 -24.65 14.50
N VAL A 298 -0.69 -23.40 14.51
CA VAL A 298 0.00 -22.82 13.34
C VAL A 298 1.45 -23.30 13.18
N ARG A 299 2.01 -23.94 14.23
CA ARG A 299 3.30 -24.66 14.17
C ARG A 299 3.17 -26.02 13.47
N HIS A 300 1.96 -26.51 13.23
CA HIS A 300 1.77 -27.76 12.50
C HIS A 300 2.33 -27.67 11.07
N VAL A 301 2.85 -28.81 10.57
CA VAL A 301 3.54 -28.90 9.27
C VAL A 301 2.64 -28.50 8.09
N CYS A 302 1.32 -28.63 8.23
CA CYS A 302 0.35 -28.22 7.21
C CYS A 302 0.40 -26.72 6.88
N PHE A 303 0.91 -25.89 7.78
CA PHE A 303 1.12 -24.46 7.54
C PHE A 303 2.47 -24.14 6.90
N ASP A 304 3.42 -25.08 6.81
CA ASP A 304 4.80 -24.77 6.41
C ASP A 304 4.87 -24.19 5.00
N LYS A 305 4.01 -24.69 4.09
CA LYS A 305 3.91 -24.17 2.74
C LYS A 305 3.47 -22.70 2.72
N ILE A 306 2.37 -22.35 3.41
CA ILE A 306 1.89 -20.95 3.42
C ILE A 306 2.88 -20.02 4.14
N LYS A 307 3.54 -20.50 5.20
CA LYS A 307 4.56 -19.72 5.92
C LYS A 307 5.77 -19.44 5.03
N ALA A 308 6.21 -20.43 4.24
CA ALA A 308 7.26 -20.24 3.23
C ALA A 308 6.82 -19.21 2.19
N SER A 309 5.63 -19.36 1.59
CA SER A 309 5.05 -18.41 0.64
C SER A 309 5.00 -16.98 1.19
N ILE A 310 4.58 -16.80 2.44
CA ILE A 310 4.55 -15.48 3.09
C ILE A 310 5.96 -14.90 3.23
N LEU A 311 6.96 -15.69 3.63
CA LEU A 311 8.32 -15.22 3.87
C LEU A 311 9.10 -14.91 2.59
N THR A 312 9.01 -15.78 1.60
CA THR A 312 9.88 -15.76 0.41
C THR A 312 9.14 -15.30 -0.86
N GLY A 313 7.81 -15.47 -0.89
CA GLY A 313 7.01 -15.40 -2.11
C GLY A 313 6.95 -16.72 -2.88
N GLU A 314 7.62 -17.77 -2.39
CA GLU A 314 7.75 -19.05 -3.08
C GLU A 314 7.43 -20.22 -2.13
N PRO A 315 6.49 -21.12 -2.50
CA PRO A 315 5.68 -21.08 -3.72
C PRO A 315 4.67 -19.92 -3.70
N GLU A 316 4.04 -19.61 -4.84
CA GLU A 316 2.97 -18.62 -4.90
C GLU A 316 1.80 -18.99 -3.96
N VAL A 317 1.18 -17.96 -3.37
CA VAL A 317 -0.02 -18.12 -2.55
C VAL A 317 -1.22 -18.35 -3.46
N PHE A 318 -1.80 -19.56 -3.40
CA PHE A 318 -3.03 -19.85 -4.12
C PHE A 318 -4.19 -19.01 -3.56
N SER A 319 -4.82 -18.22 -4.44
CA SER A 319 -6.00 -17.44 -4.11
C SER A 319 -7.04 -17.47 -5.22
N THR A 320 -8.30 -17.25 -4.84
CA THR A 320 -9.42 -17.06 -5.76
C THR A 320 -10.04 -15.70 -5.49
N LEU A 321 -10.30 -14.96 -6.58
CA LEU A 321 -10.89 -13.63 -6.55
C LEU A 321 -12.37 -13.73 -6.90
N HIS A 322 -13.21 -13.16 -6.05
CA HIS A 322 -14.66 -13.16 -6.23
C HIS A 322 -15.17 -11.72 -6.29
N ARG A 323 -15.85 -11.42 -7.40
CA ARG A 323 -16.59 -10.20 -7.62
C ARG A 323 -18.04 -10.43 -7.23
N LEU A 324 -18.47 -9.85 -6.12
CA LEU A 324 -19.81 -10.09 -5.57
C LEU A 324 -20.92 -9.64 -6.52
N ASP A 325 -20.65 -8.68 -7.42
CA ASP A 325 -21.54 -8.21 -8.47
C ASP A 325 -21.70 -9.20 -9.64
N GLU A 326 -20.84 -10.20 -9.73
CA GLU A 326 -20.87 -11.25 -10.77
C GLU A 326 -21.46 -12.58 -10.26
N MET A 327 -21.78 -12.67 -8.95
CA MET A 327 -22.31 -13.86 -8.29
C MET A 327 -23.83 -13.78 -8.14
N ALA A 328 -24.52 -14.92 -8.01
CA ALA A 328 -25.97 -14.89 -7.84
C ALA A 328 -26.33 -14.29 -6.46
N PRO A 329 -27.34 -13.41 -6.35
CA PRO A 329 -27.66 -12.70 -5.11
C PRO A 329 -28.01 -13.60 -3.91
N ASP A 330 -28.45 -14.82 -4.19
CA ASP A 330 -28.82 -15.82 -3.18
C ASP A 330 -27.64 -16.66 -2.67
N GLU A 331 -26.47 -16.55 -3.30
CA GLU A 331 -25.25 -17.24 -2.87
C GLU A 331 -24.86 -16.82 -1.45
N PHE A 332 -24.46 -17.82 -0.65
CA PHE A 332 -24.10 -17.61 0.75
C PHE A 332 -22.96 -16.58 0.91
N LEU A 333 -21.96 -16.61 0.03
CA LEU A 333 -20.85 -15.66 0.04
C LEU A 333 -21.36 -14.21 -0.16
N VAL A 334 -22.26 -13.99 -1.11
CA VAL A 334 -22.84 -12.65 -1.35
C VAL A 334 -23.58 -12.15 -0.12
N LYS A 335 -24.45 -12.98 0.47
CA LYS A 335 -25.19 -12.65 1.70
C LYS A 335 -24.27 -12.36 2.88
N MET A 336 -23.24 -13.18 3.06
CA MET A 336 -22.27 -13.04 4.15
C MET A 336 -21.53 -11.70 4.05
N PHE A 337 -20.94 -11.38 2.90
CA PHE A 337 -20.18 -10.14 2.73
C PHE A 337 -21.05 -8.88 2.65
N ALA A 338 -22.31 -8.99 2.20
CA ALA A 338 -23.27 -7.88 2.19
C ALA A 338 -23.61 -7.35 3.59
N THR A 339 -23.35 -8.13 4.64
CA THR A 339 -23.59 -7.74 6.04
C THR A 339 -22.45 -6.94 6.66
N THR A 340 -21.37 -6.71 5.92
CA THR A 340 -20.20 -5.95 6.39
C THR A 340 -20.62 -4.53 6.79
N PRO A 341 -20.44 -4.13 8.07
CA PRO A 341 -20.79 -2.79 8.48
C PRO A 341 -19.99 -1.73 7.71
N LYS A 342 -20.52 -0.52 7.62
CA LYS A 342 -19.79 0.62 7.04
C LYS A 342 -18.44 0.77 7.74
N HIS A 343 -17.42 1.16 6.98
CA HIS A 343 -16.07 1.38 7.48
C HIS A 343 -15.37 0.16 8.07
N ASN A 344 -15.86 -1.04 7.78
CA ASN A 344 -15.21 -2.28 8.22
C ASN A 344 -14.56 -3.01 7.05
N HIS A 345 -13.43 -3.66 7.34
CA HIS A 345 -13.02 -4.85 6.61
C HIS A 345 -13.75 -6.05 7.17
N PHE A 346 -13.97 -7.04 6.31
CA PHE A 346 -14.53 -8.33 6.72
C PHE A 346 -13.53 -9.43 6.43
N CYS A 347 -13.34 -10.31 7.39
CA CYS A 347 -12.61 -11.55 7.19
C CYS A 347 -13.40 -12.72 7.76
N ALA A 348 -13.24 -13.89 7.15
CA ALA A 348 -13.79 -15.14 7.65
C ALA A 348 -12.72 -16.22 7.60
N LEU A 349 -12.60 -16.98 8.68
CA LEU A 349 -11.80 -18.19 8.74
C LEU A 349 -12.78 -19.37 8.78
N THR A 350 -12.64 -20.32 7.85
CA THR A 350 -13.54 -21.46 7.72
C THR A 350 -12.77 -22.73 7.36
N ALA A 351 -13.35 -23.89 7.63
CA ALA A 351 -12.83 -25.18 7.20
C ALA A 351 -13.75 -25.81 6.16
N VAL A 352 -13.15 -26.40 5.13
CA VAL A 352 -13.88 -27.10 4.07
C VAL A 352 -13.33 -28.51 3.95
N GLN A 353 -14.22 -29.49 3.93
CA GLN A 353 -13.84 -30.88 3.64
C GLN A 353 -13.72 -31.06 2.13
N ILE A 354 -12.58 -31.57 1.67
CA ILE A 354 -12.35 -31.87 0.25
C ILE A 354 -12.76 -33.33 -0.07
N PRO A 355 -13.01 -33.69 -1.35
CA PRO A 355 -13.52 -35.02 -1.72
C PRO A 355 -12.68 -36.20 -1.22
N GLU A 356 -11.38 -36.00 -1.02
CA GLU A 356 -10.44 -37.00 -0.51
C GLU A 356 -10.55 -37.22 1.02
N GLY A 357 -11.49 -36.54 1.67
CA GLY A 357 -11.77 -36.64 3.10
C GLY A 357 -10.88 -35.76 3.98
N SER A 358 -9.88 -35.08 3.41
CA SER A 358 -9.05 -34.13 4.15
C SER A 358 -9.74 -32.78 4.33
N ILE A 359 -9.19 -31.96 5.22
CA ILE A 359 -9.79 -30.69 5.62
C ILE A 359 -8.83 -29.56 5.28
N GLU A 360 -9.33 -28.56 4.57
CA GLU A 360 -8.60 -27.32 4.24
C GLU A 360 -9.05 -26.17 5.12
N LEU A 361 -8.10 -25.33 5.53
CA LEU A 361 -8.37 -24.05 6.19
C LEU A 361 -8.38 -22.94 5.15
N ILE A 362 -9.53 -22.28 5.01
CA ILE A 362 -9.74 -21.19 4.06
C ILE A 362 -9.89 -19.87 4.81
N PHE A 363 -9.18 -18.85 4.36
CA PHE A 363 -9.31 -17.48 4.83
C PHE A 363 -9.87 -16.60 3.73
N CYS A 364 -11.02 -15.98 4.01
CA CYS A 364 -11.67 -15.03 3.13
C CYS A 364 -11.45 -13.63 3.66
N ILE A 365 -11.16 -12.66 2.79
CA ILE A 365 -10.96 -11.26 3.17
C ILE A 365 -11.55 -10.31 2.12
N GLN A 366 -12.22 -9.26 2.59
CA GLN A 366 -12.66 -8.13 1.80
C GLN A 366 -12.13 -6.84 2.42
N LEU A 367 -11.27 -6.15 1.67
CA LEU A 367 -10.71 -4.85 2.05
C LEU A 367 -11.50 -3.73 1.38
N TYR A 368 -11.88 -2.73 2.17
CA TYR A 368 -12.60 -1.51 1.73
C TYR A 368 -13.83 -1.75 0.84
N GLY A 369 -14.55 -2.87 1.03
CA GLY A 369 -15.70 -3.24 0.19
C GLY A 369 -15.35 -3.65 -1.25
N GLY A 370 -14.07 -3.91 -1.53
CA GLY A 370 -13.59 -4.34 -2.84
C GLY A 370 -13.82 -5.84 -3.12
N ILE A 371 -12.94 -6.42 -3.94
CA ILE A 371 -12.97 -7.82 -4.34
C ILE A 371 -12.75 -8.73 -3.12
N VAL A 372 -13.56 -9.79 -3.01
CA VAL A 372 -13.38 -10.84 -2.00
C VAL A 372 -12.24 -11.75 -2.44
N THR A 373 -11.27 -11.97 -1.56
CA THR A 373 -10.14 -12.88 -1.81
C THR A 373 -10.24 -14.07 -0.88
N MET A 374 -10.26 -15.26 -1.45
CA MET A 374 -10.21 -16.52 -0.72
C MET A 374 -8.83 -17.12 -0.84
N LEU A 375 -8.20 -17.45 0.28
CA LEU A 375 -6.84 -18.00 0.35
C LEU A 375 -6.88 -19.33 1.09
N ARG A 376 -6.18 -20.33 0.55
CA ARG A 376 -5.94 -21.58 1.27
C ARG A 376 -4.75 -21.43 2.19
N LEU A 377 -4.97 -21.50 3.50
CA LEU A 377 -3.90 -21.37 4.50
C LEU A 377 -3.23 -22.71 4.81
N ALA A 378 -3.99 -23.79 4.87
CA ALA A 378 -3.48 -25.12 5.18
C ALA A 378 -4.36 -26.20 4.57
N GLN A 379 -3.80 -27.39 4.37
CA GLN A 379 -4.46 -28.60 3.92
C GLN A 379 -4.12 -29.73 4.90
N ASP A 380 -4.98 -30.75 5.01
CA ASP A 380 -4.80 -31.89 5.91
C ASP A 380 -4.72 -31.45 7.39
N LEU A 381 -5.67 -30.59 7.79
CA LEU A 381 -5.74 -30.10 9.17
C LEU A 381 -5.88 -31.25 10.19
N PRO A 382 -5.22 -31.14 11.36
CA PRO A 382 -5.41 -32.10 12.44
C PRO A 382 -6.84 -32.01 13.00
N THR A 383 -7.37 -33.15 13.42
CA THR A 383 -8.66 -33.25 14.12
C THR A 383 -8.46 -33.45 15.63
N PRO A 384 -9.38 -32.96 16.50
CA PRO A 384 -10.61 -32.23 16.17
C PRO A 384 -10.33 -30.79 15.69
N LEU A 385 -11.21 -30.27 14.84
CA LEU A 385 -11.11 -28.88 14.39
C LEU A 385 -11.48 -27.91 15.52
N PRO A 386 -10.85 -26.73 15.58
CA PRO A 386 -11.34 -25.62 16.39
C PRO A 386 -12.75 -25.19 15.98
N THR A 387 -13.43 -24.43 16.85
CA THR A 387 -14.73 -23.84 16.55
C THR A 387 -14.63 -22.91 15.34
N LEU A 388 -15.36 -23.25 14.28
CA LEU A 388 -15.38 -22.58 12.98
C LEU A 388 -16.83 -22.52 12.45
N PRO A 389 -17.16 -21.56 11.57
CA PRO A 389 -16.34 -20.43 11.15
C PRO A 389 -16.15 -19.34 12.22
N ILE A 390 -15.07 -18.57 12.08
CA ILE A 390 -14.79 -17.35 12.85
C ILE A 390 -14.83 -16.14 11.90
N PHE A 391 -15.51 -15.09 12.32
CA PHE A 391 -15.64 -13.84 11.57
C PHE A 391 -14.86 -12.73 12.27
N MET A 392 -14.19 -11.89 11.50
CA MET A 392 -13.43 -10.74 12.00
C MET A 392 -13.87 -9.48 11.26
N PHE A 393 -14.23 -8.46 12.03
CA PHE A 393 -14.55 -7.12 11.55
C PHE A 393 -13.45 -6.16 11.99
N VAL A 394 -12.91 -5.38 11.06
CA VAL A 394 -11.89 -4.37 11.35
C VAL A 394 -12.41 -2.99 11.00
N ASP A 395 -12.80 -2.23 12.02
CA ASP A 395 -13.19 -0.83 11.88
C ASP A 395 -11.93 -0.01 11.60
N TYR A 396 -11.68 0.27 10.33
CA TYR A 396 -10.46 0.97 9.89
C TYR A 396 -10.47 2.47 10.14
N VAL A 397 -11.58 3.01 10.67
CA VAL A 397 -11.69 4.41 11.11
C VAL A 397 -11.35 4.53 12.60
N ASN A 398 -11.89 3.63 13.42
CA ASN A 398 -11.72 3.66 14.88
C ASN A 398 -10.61 2.75 15.39
N HIS A 399 -9.95 2.01 14.51
CA HIS A 399 -8.90 1.04 14.82
C HIS A 399 -9.32 -0.01 15.84
N ARG A 400 -10.50 -0.61 15.62
CA ARG A 400 -11.05 -1.65 16.49
C ARG A 400 -11.27 -2.93 15.73
N ILE A 401 -10.92 -4.04 16.35
CA ILE A 401 -11.17 -5.37 15.81
C ILE A 401 -12.22 -6.06 16.67
N LYS A 402 -13.18 -6.70 16.02
CA LYS A 402 -14.17 -7.55 16.66
C LYS A 402 -14.15 -8.94 16.04
N LEU A 403 -14.15 -9.97 16.88
CA LEU A 403 -14.40 -11.35 16.46
C LEU A 403 -15.86 -11.70 16.76
N ALA A 404 -16.43 -12.56 15.92
CA ALA A 404 -17.74 -13.16 16.12
C ALA A 404 -17.66 -14.65 15.75
N ASP A 405 -18.31 -15.51 16.52
CA ASP A 405 -18.58 -16.87 16.11
C ASP A 405 -19.80 -16.95 15.19
N SER A 406 -20.22 -18.16 14.83
CA SER A 406 -21.37 -18.37 13.95
C SER A 406 -22.71 -17.89 14.52
N VAL A 407 -22.91 -18.04 15.83
CA VAL A 407 -24.15 -17.64 16.50
C VAL A 407 -24.20 -16.12 16.58
N GLU A 408 -23.12 -15.49 17.02
CA GLU A 408 -23.00 -14.04 17.10
C GLU A 408 -23.13 -13.40 15.70
N PHE A 409 -22.44 -13.94 14.70
CA PHE A 409 -22.50 -13.42 13.34
C PHE A 409 -23.93 -13.47 12.77
N THR A 410 -24.59 -14.63 12.93
CA THR A 410 -25.95 -14.84 12.42
C THR A 410 -26.95 -13.90 13.09
N THR A 411 -26.90 -13.79 14.43
CA THR A 411 -27.87 -13.02 15.20
C THR A 411 -27.67 -11.51 15.09
N GLN A 412 -26.43 -11.03 15.02
CA GLN A 412 -26.14 -9.59 15.01
C GLN A 412 -26.04 -8.99 13.61
N TYR A 413 -25.59 -9.76 12.61
CA TYR A 413 -25.27 -9.22 11.28
C TYR A 413 -26.18 -9.76 10.18
N MET A 414 -26.41 -11.07 10.12
CA MET A 414 -27.27 -11.64 9.06
C MET A 414 -28.76 -11.40 9.32
N PHE A 415 -29.19 -11.56 10.58
CA PHE A 415 -30.60 -11.44 10.95
C PHE A 415 -30.81 -10.60 12.22
N PRO A 416 -30.49 -9.30 12.19
CA PRO A 416 -30.58 -8.44 13.38
C PRO A 416 -32.00 -8.41 14.01
N ASN A 417 -33.04 -8.64 13.21
CA ASN A 417 -34.43 -8.66 13.69
C ASN A 417 -34.80 -9.93 14.48
N LEU A 418 -34.07 -11.04 14.29
CA LEU A 418 -34.28 -12.27 15.08
C LEU A 418 -33.86 -12.08 16.54
N ALA A 419 -32.84 -11.26 16.80
CA ALA A 419 -32.40 -10.93 18.15
C ALA A 419 -33.43 -10.08 18.93
N LEU A 420 -34.15 -9.19 18.25
CA LEU A 420 -35.19 -8.36 18.87
C LEU A 420 -36.43 -9.15 19.26
N ALA A 421 -36.78 -10.20 18.51
CA ALA A 421 -37.92 -11.06 18.82
C ALA A 421 -37.68 -11.98 20.02
N ALA A 422 -36.43 -12.33 20.32
CA ALA A 422 -36.07 -13.20 21.44
C ALA A 422 -35.92 -12.44 22.79
N GLY A 423 -35.84 -11.11 22.76
CA GLY A 423 -35.72 -10.25 23.95
C GLY A 423 -37.04 -9.64 24.44
N GLY A 424 -38.17 -10.00 23.82
CA GLY A 424 -39.50 -9.57 24.27
C GLY A 424 -39.99 -10.42 25.43
N ASP A 425 -39.45 -10.18 26.63
CA ASP A 425 -40.06 -10.65 27.86
C ASP A 425 -41.25 -9.72 28.19
N ASP A 426 -42.44 -10.31 28.17
CA ASP A 426 -43.77 -9.71 28.35
C ASP A 426 -43.98 -9.23 29.81
N SER A 427 -43.27 -8.20 30.23
CA SER A 427 -43.54 -7.51 31.49
C SER A 427 -43.62 -6.00 31.32
N ALA A 428 -44.58 -5.53 30.51
CA ALA A 428 -45.11 -4.18 30.62
C ALA A 428 -46.44 -4.23 31.39
N PRO A 429 -46.56 -3.56 32.56
CA PRO A 429 -47.80 -3.55 33.33
C PRO A 429 -48.84 -2.70 32.60
N GLY A 430 -50.06 -3.25 32.49
CA GLY A 430 -51.18 -2.58 31.85
C GLY A 430 -51.46 -1.21 32.45
N LEU A 431 -51.48 -0.18 31.60
CA LEU A 431 -52.17 1.06 31.88
C LEU A 431 -53.58 0.96 31.29
N GLY A 432 -54.53 0.90 32.22
CA GLY A 432 -55.96 0.87 31.97
C GLY A 432 -56.48 2.14 31.27
N ARG A 433 -57.67 1.95 30.71
CA ARG A 433 -58.49 2.89 29.95
C ARG A 433 -58.76 4.22 30.64
#